data_AF-A0A9Q3GW32-F1
#
_entry.id   AF-A0A9Q3GW32-F1
#
_cell.length_a   1.000
_cell.length_b   1.000
_cell.length_c   1.000
_cell.angle_alpha   90.00
_cell.angle_beta   90.00
_cell.angle_gamma   90.00
#
_symmetry.space_group_name_H-M   'P 1'
#
loop_
_entity.id
_entity.type
_entity.pdbx_description
1 polymer ?
#
loop_
_entity_poly.entity_id
_entity_poly.type
_entity_poly.pdbx_seq_one_letter_code
_entity_poly.pdbx_strand_id
1 'polypeptide(L)'
;MPQHNGYAERENRTILEKARCLVNPTNLPKPFWAEAINTAVFLSNLSPTISCNNKSPHLLWYNNPGRINRLKTFGCRAVIFHHHKHKDWKLAPPRSEGIFLGYENKNMSY
;
A
#
# COMPACT_ATOMS: atom_id res chain seq x y z
N MET A 1 4.16 11.71 31.10
CA MET A 1 4.03 11.19 29.71
C MET A 1 3.36 12.24 28.79
N PRO A 2 4.09 13.22 28.25
CA PRO A 2 3.61 14.00 27.08
C PRO A 2 4.58 13.97 25.87
N GLN A 3 5.85 13.62 26.10
CA GLN A 3 6.92 13.74 25.11
C GLN A 3 6.77 12.75 23.93
N HIS A 4 6.14 11.59 24.16
CA HIS A 4 5.91 10.56 23.15
C HIS A 4 4.80 10.95 22.15
N ASN A 5 3.82 11.74 22.59
CA ASN A 5 2.72 12.21 21.72
C ASN A 5 3.23 13.13 20.61
N GLY A 6 4.20 14.00 20.90
CA GLY A 6 4.77 14.90 19.90
C GLY A 6 5.47 14.16 18.75
N TYR A 7 6.02 12.97 19.00
CA TYR A 7 6.58 12.12 17.95
C TYR A 7 5.48 11.45 17.13
N ALA A 8 4.48 10.85 17.80
CA ALA A 8 3.34 10.21 17.14
C ALA A 8 2.53 11.20 16.28
N GLU A 9 2.31 12.44 16.75
CA GLU A 9 1.61 13.48 16.00
C GLU A 9 2.33 13.87 14.70
N ARG A 10 3.67 13.94 14.74
CA ARG A 10 4.47 14.26 13.55
C ARG A 10 4.38 13.15 12.52
N GLU A 11 4.54 11.90 12.93
CA GLU A 11 4.42 10.74 12.05
C GLU A 11 3.01 10.64 11.45
N ASN A 12 1.96 10.81 12.25
CA ASN A 12 0.57 10.78 11.78
C ASN A 12 0.30 11.86 10.73
N ARG A 13 0.84 13.08 10.93
CA ARG A 13 0.73 14.16 9.94
C ARG A 13 1.45 13.80 8.64
N THR A 14 2.67 13.27 8.72
CA THR A 14 3.44 12.84 7.54
C THR A 14 2.74 11.71 6.78
N ILE A 15 2.14 10.75 7.47
CA ILE A 15 1.34 9.69 6.84
C ILE A 15 0.15 10.28 6.09
N LEU A 16 -0.56 11.23 6.70
CA LEU A 16 -1.71 11.88 6.07
C LEU A 16 -1.31 12.68 4.82
N GLU A 17 -0.18 13.38 4.86
CA GLU A 17 0.37 14.09 3.70
C GLU A 17 0.73 13.12 2.57
N LYS A 18 1.40 12.01 2.88
CA LYS A 18 1.70 10.95 1.92
C LYS A 18 0.44 10.35 1.31
N ALA A 19 -0.59 10.08 2.12
CA ALA A 19 -1.87 9.57 1.63
C ALA A 19 -2.55 10.55 0.67
N ARG A 20 -2.52 11.86 0.95
CA ARG A 20 -3.01 12.90 0.02
C ARG A 20 -2.25 12.88 -1.30
N CYS A 21 -0.92 12.74 -1.26
CA CYS A 21 -0.11 12.61 -2.48
C CYS A 21 -0.44 11.36 -3.30
N LEU A 22 -0.88 10.28 -2.67
CA LEU A 22 -1.33 9.07 -3.37
C LEU A 22 -2.70 9.24 -4.02
N VAL A 23 -3.64 9.94 -3.38
CA VAL A 23 -5.02 10.09 -3.87
C VAL A 23 -5.16 11.24 -4.87
N ASN A 24 -4.51 12.39 -4.63
CA ASN A 24 -4.65 13.59 -5.47
C ASN A 24 -4.44 13.38 -6.98
N PRO A 25 -3.44 12.61 -7.44
CA PRO A 25 -3.25 12.38 -8.88
C PRO A 25 -4.23 11.35 -9.46
N THR A 26 -5.06 10.73 -8.63
CA THR A 26 -6.01 9.69 -9.04
C THR A 26 -7.42 10.28 -9.09
N ASN A 27 -8.24 9.82 -10.04
CA ASN A 27 -9.67 10.13 -10.07
C ASN A 27 -10.48 9.24 -9.12
N LEU A 28 -9.88 8.79 -8.01
CA LEU A 28 -10.52 7.86 -7.08
C LEU A 28 -11.50 8.58 -6.15
N PRO A 29 -12.69 8.00 -5.90
CA PRO A 29 -13.64 8.50 -4.91
C PRO A 29 -13.06 8.60 -3.50
N LYS A 30 -13.59 9.57 -2.74
CA LYS A 30 -13.27 9.78 -1.31
C LYS A 30 -13.25 8.52 -0.44
N PRO A 31 -14.13 7.50 -0.58
CA PRO A 31 -14.10 6.32 0.27
C PRO A 31 -12.78 5.53 0.25
N PHE A 32 -11.94 5.67 -0.79
CA PHE A 32 -10.64 4.97 -0.88
C PHE A 32 -9.51 5.59 -0.04
N TRP A 33 -9.82 6.57 0.80
CA TRP A 33 -8.84 7.27 1.63
C TRP A 33 -8.15 6.34 2.66
N ALA A 34 -8.86 5.34 3.18
CA ALA A 34 -8.31 4.40 4.15
C ALA A 34 -7.23 3.52 3.51
N GLU A 35 -7.46 3.06 2.29
CA GLU A 35 -6.53 2.29 1.47
C GLU A 35 -5.30 3.11 1.09
N ALA A 36 -5.48 4.40 0.80
CA ALA A 36 -4.36 5.31 0.57
C ALA A 36 -3.51 5.51 1.83
N ILE A 37 -4.12 5.63 3.01
CA ILE A 37 -3.39 5.70 4.29
C ILE A 37 -2.62 4.40 4.52
N ASN A 38 -3.25 3.24 4.36
CA ASN A 38 -2.58 1.94 4.51
C ASN A 38 -1.37 1.82 3.57
N THR A 39 -1.52 2.27 2.32
CA THR A 39 -0.43 2.30 1.34
C THR A 39 0.69 3.25 1.78
N ALA A 40 0.35 4.44 2.25
CA ALA A 40 1.33 5.41 2.76
C ALA A 40 2.13 4.85 3.95
N VAL A 41 1.47 4.16 4.88
CA VAL A 41 2.11 3.48 6.01
C VAL A 41 3.04 2.37 5.51
N PHE A 42 2.56 1.52 4.61
CA PHE A 42 3.34 0.42 4.02
C PHE A 42 4.61 0.92 3.33
N LEU A 43 4.50 1.94 2.48
CA LEU A 43 5.63 2.57 1.80
C LEU A 43 6.60 3.23 2.80
N SER A 44 6.08 3.85 3.86
CA SER A 44 6.91 4.45 4.91
C SER A 44 7.72 3.40 5.66
N ASN A 45 7.12 2.26 5.97
CA ASN A 45 7.80 1.14 6.64
C ASN A 45 8.81 0.41 5.74
N LEU A 46 8.63 0.45 4.42
CA LEU A 46 9.60 -0.07 3.45
C LEU A 46 10.76 0.90 3.17
N SER A 47 10.56 2.19 3.41
CA SER A 47 11.58 3.20 3.13
C SER A 47 12.68 3.19 4.20
N PRO A 48 13.96 3.26 3.82
CA PRO A 48 15.04 3.41 4.80
C PRO A 48 14.90 4.76 5.50
N THR A 49 15.17 4.78 6.81
CA THR A 49 15.14 6.01 7.60
C THR A 49 16.46 6.22 8.32
N ILE A 50 16.86 7.48 8.48
CA ILE A 50 18.09 7.87 9.18
C ILE A 50 18.04 7.40 10.63
N SER A 51 16.88 7.52 11.27
CA SER A 51 16.62 7.03 12.63
C SER A 51 16.88 5.52 12.79
N CYS A 52 16.82 4.76 11.69
CA CYS A 52 17.09 3.31 11.64
C CYS A 52 18.43 2.97 10.98
N ASN A 53 19.42 3.87 11.02
CA ASN A 53 20.75 3.67 10.42
C ASN A 53 20.67 3.30 8.93
N ASN A 54 19.81 3.99 8.17
CA ASN A 54 19.50 3.75 6.77
C ASN A 54 18.94 2.34 6.45
N LYS A 55 18.41 1.64 7.45
CA LYS A 55 17.62 0.42 7.26
C LYS A 55 16.13 0.76 7.25
N SER A 56 15.34 -0.04 6.54
CA SER A 56 13.88 0.11 6.57
C SER A 56 13.30 -0.52 7.83
N PRO A 57 12.26 0.08 8.46
CA PRO A 57 11.55 -0.54 9.58
C PRO A 57 11.07 -1.97 9.29
N HIS A 58 10.60 -2.22 8.06
CA HIS A 58 10.19 -3.55 7.61
C HIS A 58 11.35 -4.57 7.64
N LEU A 59 12.56 -4.16 7.21
CA LEU A 59 13.74 -5.00 7.31
C LEU A 59 14.10 -5.29 8.77
N LEU A 60 14.00 -4.30 9.66
CA LEU A 60 14.30 -4.49 11.07
C LEU A 60 13.30 -5.40 11.77
N TRP A 61 12.01 -5.29 11.47
CA TRP A 61 10.96 -6.10 12.11
C TRP A 61 10.86 -7.52 11.56
N TYR A 62 10.97 -7.70 10.24
CA TYR A 62 10.73 -9.00 9.60
C TYR A 62 12.01 -9.68 9.10
N ASN A 63 13.17 -9.05 9.30
CA ASN A 63 14.45 -9.48 8.73
C ASN A 63 14.37 -9.75 7.20
N ASN A 64 13.48 -9.01 6.52
CA ASN A 64 13.19 -9.15 5.10
C ASN A 64 13.13 -7.74 4.48
N PRO A 65 13.95 -7.42 3.48
CA PRO A 65 13.97 -6.10 2.84
C PRO A 65 12.66 -5.74 2.12
N GLY A 66 11.76 -6.71 1.93
CA GLY A 66 10.54 -6.54 1.15
C GLY A 66 10.83 -6.56 -0.36
N ARG A 67 9.82 -6.86 -1.16
CA ARG A 67 9.96 -6.93 -2.62
C ARG A 67 9.68 -5.57 -3.26
N ILE A 68 10.66 -4.67 -3.20
CA ILE A 68 10.55 -3.29 -3.74
C ILE A 68 10.22 -3.30 -5.25
N ASN A 69 10.72 -4.27 -6.01
CA ASN A 69 10.41 -4.41 -7.44
C ASN A 69 8.92 -4.66 -7.75
N ARG A 70 8.11 -5.01 -6.75
CA ARG A 70 6.66 -5.20 -6.89
C ARG A 70 5.85 -3.94 -6.54
N LEU A 71 6.52 -2.82 -6.26
CA LEU A 71 5.83 -1.57 -6.02
C LEU A 71 5.10 -1.08 -7.29
N LYS A 72 3.92 -0.52 -7.10
CA LYS A 72 2.97 -0.07 -8.10
C LYS A 72 2.36 1.24 -7.63
N THR A 73 2.08 2.13 -8.56
CA THR A 73 1.46 3.42 -8.28
C THR A 73 0.02 3.20 -7.80
N PHE A 74 -0.34 3.79 -6.67
CA PHE A 74 -1.72 3.80 -6.19
C PHE A 74 -2.65 4.39 -7.26
N GLY A 75 -3.80 3.76 -7.49
CA GLY A 75 -4.74 4.18 -8.53
C GLY A 75 -4.40 3.72 -9.95
N CYS A 76 -3.33 2.94 -10.17
CA CYS A 76 -3.02 2.43 -11.50
C CYS A 76 -4.01 1.34 -11.95
N ARG A 77 -4.18 1.18 -13.27
CA ARG A 77 -4.96 0.07 -13.83
C ARG A 77 -4.37 -1.26 -13.40
N ALA A 78 -5.21 -2.12 -12.85
CA ALA A 78 -4.88 -3.49 -12.45
C ALA A 78 -5.68 -4.46 -13.32
N VAL A 79 -5.09 -5.62 -13.61
CA VAL A 79 -5.75 -6.71 -14.32
C VAL A 79 -5.77 -7.91 -13.39
N ILE A 80 -6.97 -8.39 -13.09
CA ILE A 80 -7.21 -9.51 -12.19
C ILE A 80 -7.42 -10.75 -13.05
N PHE A 81 -6.61 -11.79 -12.85
CA PHE A 81 -6.76 -13.05 -13.53
C PHE A 81 -7.70 -13.97 -12.74
N HIS A 82 -8.80 -14.36 -13.36
CA HIS A 82 -9.75 -15.29 -12.75
C HIS A 82 -9.29 -16.72 -13.00
N HIS A 83 -8.88 -17.42 -11.94
CA HIS A 83 -8.67 -18.86 -12.02
C HIS A 83 -9.97 -19.57 -12.41
N HIS A 84 -9.85 -20.60 -13.25
CA HIS A 84 -10.98 -21.35 -13.82
C HIS A 84 -12.02 -21.84 -12.81
N LYS A 85 -11.66 -21.98 -11.53
CA LYS A 85 -12.57 -22.37 -10.43
C LYS A 85 -13.61 -21.31 -10.06
N HIS A 86 -13.41 -20.05 -10.44
CA HIS A 86 -14.32 -18.92 -10.17
C HIS A 86 -15.04 -18.41 -11.43
N LYS A 87 -15.00 -19.19 -12.53
CA LYS A 87 -15.76 -18.85 -13.73
C LYS A 87 -17.15 -19.45 -13.64
N ASP A 88 -18.17 -18.61 -13.61
CA ASP A 88 -19.57 -19.03 -13.71
C ASP A 88 -19.89 -19.69 -15.07
N TRP A 89 -19.02 -19.49 -16.07
CA TRP A 89 -19.23 -19.96 -17.44
C TRP A 89 -17.92 -20.20 -18.21
N LYS A 90 -17.92 -21.19 -19.12
CA LYS A 90 -16.72 -21.70 -19.82
C LYS A 90 -15.99 -20.65 -20.68
N LEU A 91 -16.70 -19.69 -21.28
CA LEU A 91 -16.09 -18.57 -22.03
C LEU A 91 -16.13 -17.24 -21.26
N ALA A 92 -16.28 -17.26 -19.93
CA ALA A 92 -16.21 -16.03 -19.16
C ALA A 92 -14.83 -15.38 -19.40
N PRO A 93 -14.78 -14.05 -19.59
CA PRO A 93 -13.53 -13.36 -19.85
C PRO A 93 -12.52 -13.75 -18.74
N PRO A 94 -11.30 -14.19 -19.12
CA PRO A 94 -10.33 -14.71 -18.15
C PRO A 94 -9.76 -13.62 -17.24
N ARG A 95 -10.07 -12.36 -17.53
CA ARG A 95 -9.52 -11.19 -16.85
C ARG A 95 -10.60 -10.16 -16.58
N SER A 96 -10.52 -9.52 -15.43
CA SER A 96 -11.26 -8.29 -15.13
C SER A 96 -10.30 -7.13 -14.94
N GLU A 97 -10.79 -5.94 -15.25
CA GLU A 97 -10.07 -4.71 -14.98
C GLU A 97 -10.43 -4.20 -13.60
N GLY A 98 -9.44 -3.61 -12.92
CA GLY A 98 -9.60 -3.01 -11.62
C GLY A 98 -8.63 -1.85 -11.43
N ILE A 99 -8.62 -1.30 -10.22
CA ILE A 99 -7.71 -0.24 -9.82
C ILE A 99 -6.88 -0.76 -8.66
N PHE A 100 -5.57 -0.50 -8.69
CA PHE A 100 -4.68 -0.85 -7.60
C PHE A 100 -4.91 0.08 -6.40
N LEU A 101 -5.44 -0.48 -5.31
CA LEU A 101 -5.74 0.25 -4.07
C LEU A 101 -4.70 0.05 -2.97
N GLY A 102 -3.57 -0.61 -3.23
CA GLY A 102 -2.50 -0.75 -2.24
C GLY A 102 -2.17 -2.17 -1.87
N TYR A 103 -1.51 -2.31 -0.72
CA TYR A 103 -0.90 -3.55 -0.26
C TYR A 103 -1.63 -4.08 0.96
N GLU A 104 -2.07 -5.33 0.91
CA GLU A 104 -2.64 -6.00 2.08
C GLU A 104 -1.54 -6.66 2.91
N ASN A 105 -1.62 -6.53 4.23
CA ASN A 105 -0.68 -7.17 5.16
C ASN A 105 -0.90 -8.68 5.34
N LYS A 106 -1.98 -9.25 4.79
CA LYS A 106 -2.44 -10.60 5.14
C LYS A 106 -2.56 -11.61 4.01
N ASN A 107 -2.51 -11.22 2.74
CA ASN A 107 -2.46 -12.21 1.67
C ASN A 107 -1.58 -11.75 0.52
N MET A 108 -0.45 -12.44 0.39
CA MET A 108 0.34 -12.44 -0.83
C MET A 108 -0.38 -13.26 -1.90
N SER A 109 -1.50 -12.76 -2.40
CA SER A 109 -2.21 -13.32 -3.55
C SER A 109 -2.57 -12.18 -4.50
N TYR A 110 -1.68 -11.97 -5.46
CA TYR A 110 -1.95 -11.30 -6.73
C TYR A 110 -2.77 -12.22 -7.63
#